data_AF-A0A0F9RG02-F1
#
_entry.id   AF-A0A0F9RG02-F1
#
_cell.length_a   1.000
_cell.length_b   1.000
_cell.length_c   1.000
_cell.angle_alpha   90.00
_cell.angle_beta   90.00
_cell.angle_gamma   90.00
#
_symmetry.space_group_name_H-M   'P 1'
#
loop_
_entity.id
_entity.type
_entity.pdbx_description
1 polymer ?
#
loop_
_entity_poly.entity_id
_entity_poly.type
_entity_poly.pdbx_seq_one_letter_code
_entity_poly.pdbx_strand_id
1 'polypeptide(L)'
;MKIKAACTQKVNNTKLGILVFLTKVRKKGGKNYFTPSVESIKNSLKAFHKLSVNKSWIYKCLADLDETGFITRQKRYVRLPGGQFKSKISMLSFTYKGIKWLHALGIPDLNGLMKSMLSFAKSGDKRWPKEKDINPRTADTSGKTKLTALGDILPGIV
;
A
#
# COMPACT_ATOMS: atom_id res chain seq x y z
N MET A 1 6.70 9.79 28.59
CA MET A 1 6.52 8.54 27.81
C MET A 1 7.43 8.57 26.59
N LYS A 2 8.52 7.78 26.57
CA LYS A 2 9.39 7.67 25.39
C LYS A 2 8.70 6.73 24.39
N ILE A 3 8.18 7.30 23.30
CA ILE A 3 7.71 6.51 22.15
C ILE A 3 8.94 5.78 21.61
N LYS A 4 9.06 4.48 21.91
CA LYS A 4 10.08 3.62 21.29
C LYS A 4 9.93 3.76 19.78
N ALA A 5 10.94 4.31 19.12
CA ALA A 5 11.05 4.38 17.67
C ALA A 5 11.01 2.96 17.12
N ALA A 6 9.81 2.52 16.75
CA ALA A 6 9.60 1.23 16.12
C ALA A 6 10.26 1.28 14.73
N CYS A 7 11.45 0.68 14.63
CA CYS A 7 12.16 0.33 13.39
C CYS A 7 11.98 1.36 12.27
N THR A 8 12.82 2.40 12.26
CA THR A 8 12.94 3.37 11.16
C THR A 8 13.45 2.64 9.91
N GLN A 9 12.56 1.90 9.24
CA GLN A 9 12.87 1.23 7.98
C GLN A 9 13.29 2.31 6.99
N LYS A 10 14.51 2.19 6.47
CA LYS A 10 15.15 3.22 5.63
C LYS A 10 14.48 3.24 4.25
N VAL A 11 13.40 4.01 4.13
CA VAL A 11 12.77 4.33 2.84
C VAL A 11 13.72 5.28 2.13
N ASN A 12 14.37 4.79 1.06
CA ASN A 12 15.24 5.64 0.25
C ASN A 12 14.42 6.54 -0.69
N ASN A 13 15.07 7.51 -1.31
CA ASN A 13 14.42 8.49 -2.19
C ASN A 13 13.69 7.82 -3.37
N THR A 14 14.19 6.70 -3.88
CA THR A 14 13.49 5.94 -4.94
C THR A 14 12.17 5.36 -4.43
N LYS A 15 12.17 4.69 -3.27
CA LYS A 15 10.97 4.10 -2.66
C LYS A 15 9.95 5.19 -2.33
N LEU A 16 10.39 6.33 -1.77
CA LEU A 16 9.53 7.48 -1.51
C LEU A 16 8.93 8.03 -2.81
N GLY A 17 9.74 8.23 -3.84
CA GLY A 17 9.27 8.67 -5.16
C GLY A 17 8.26 7.71 -5.79
N ILE A 18 8.45 6.40 -5.62
CA ILE A 18 7.47 5.39 -6.03
C ILE A 18 6.16 5.59 -5.27
N LEU A 19 6.18 5.71 -3.94
CA LEU A 19 4.97 5.91 -3.14
C LEU A 19 4.22 7.20 -3.54
N VAL A 20 4.93 8.31 -3.74
CA VAL A 20 4.36 9.58 -4.21
C VAL A 20 3.75 9.45 -5.61
N PHE A 21 4.40 8.70 -6.51
CA PHE A 21 3.82 8.44 -7.83
C PHE A 21 2.50 7.63 -7.72
N LEU A 22 2.45 6.63 -6.84
CA LEU A 22 1.26 5.80 -6.64
C LEU A 22 0.06 6.61 -6.11
N THR A 23 0.29 7.58 -5.21
CA THR A 23 -0.80 8.47 -4.73
C THR A 23 -1.38 9.30 -5.87
N LYS A 24 -0.52 9.80 -6.78
CA LYS A 24 -0.94 10.56 -7.98
C LYS A 24 -1.74 9.70 -8.97
N VAL A 25 -1.32 8.46 -9.23
CA VAL A 25 -2.04 7.55 -10.15
C VAL A 25 -3.45 7.25 -9.62
N ARG A 26 -3.58 7.03 -8.31
CA ARG A 26 -4.88 6.74 -7.69
C ARG A 26 -5.88 7.89 -7.86
N LYS A 27 -5.44 9.15 -7.71
CA LYS A 27 -6.32 10.33 -7.86
C LYS A 27 -7.03 10.36 -9.21
N LYS A 28 -6.38 9.87 -10.27
CA LYS A 28 -6.97 9.79 -11.62
C LYS A 28 -7.92 8.61 -11.82
N GLY A 29 -7.71 7.50 -11.11
CA GLY A 29 -8.40 6.23 -11.40
C GLY A 29 -9.63 5.92 -10.54
N GLY A 30 -9.82 6.60 -9.39
CA GLY A 30 -10.95 6.38 -8.48
C GLY A 30 -11.03 5.00 -7.81
N LYS A 31 -10.09 4.10 -8.11
CA LYS A 31 -10.02 2.73 -7.60
C LYS A 31 -9.15 2.65 -6.34
N ASN A 32 -9.42 1.66 -5.49
CA ASN A 32 -8.60 1.36 -4.30
C ASN A 32 -7.35 0.51 -4.62
N TYR A 33 -7.12 0.25 -5.90
CA TYR A 33 -5.93 -0.41 -6.42
C TYR A 33 -5.40 0.35 -7.63
N PHE A 34 -4.13 0.12 -7.93
CA PHE A 34 -3.41 0.74 -9.03
C PHE A 34 -2.66 -0.34 -9.82
N THR A 35 -2.60 -0.14 -11.14
CA THR A 35 -1.93 -1.02 -12.10
C THR A 35 -0.84 -0.25 -12.85
N PRO A 36 0.14 0.34 -12.16
CA PRO A 36 1.17 1.12 -12.83
C PRO A 36 2.09 0.19 -13.63
N SER A 37 2.41 0.59 -14.85
CA SER A 37 3.51 -0.06 -15.57
C SER A 37 4.85 0.36 -14.95
N VAL A 38 5.86 -0.52 -14.99
CA VAL A 38 7.21 -0.19 -14.51
C VAL A 38 7.81 0.97 -15.30
N GLU A 39 7.50 1.07 -16.60
CA GLU A 39 7.95 2.19 -17.43
C GLU A 39 7.32 3.52 -16.97
N SER A 40 6.04 3.51 -16.59
CA SER A 40 5.37 4.69 -16.04
C SER A 40 6.01 5.14 -14.72
N ILE A 41 6.36 4.20 -13.84
CA ILE A 41 7.09 4.50 -12.59
C ILE A 41 8.45 5.11 -12.92
N LYS A 42 9.21 4.47 -13.81
CA LYS A 42 10.54 4.93 -14.23
C LYS A 42 10.50 6.34 -14.82
N ASN A 43 9.56 6.61 -15.71
CA ASN A 43 9.38 7.93 -16.33
C ASN A 43 9.01 8.99 -15.29
N SER A 44 8.16 8.65 -14.31
CA SER A 44 7.82 9.57 -13.23
C SER A 44 9.02 9.88 -12.33
N LEU A 45 9.82 8.86 -11.98
CA LEU A 45 11.03 9.04 -11.18
C LEU A 45 12.06 9.93 -11.90
N LYS A 46 12.21 9.75 -13.21
CA LYS A 46 13.08 10.60 -14.04
C LYS A 46 12.55 12.03 -14.11
N ALA A 47 11.26 12.21 -14.39
CA ALA A 47 10.67 13.53 -14.61
C ALA A 47 10.57 14.39 -13.34
N PHE A 48 10.11 13.80 -12.23
CA PHE A 48 9.79 14.57 -11.02
C PHE A 48 10.87 14.49 -9.95
N HIS A 49 11.66 13.42 -9.94
CA HIS A 49 12.68 13.21 -8.91
C HIS A 49 14.12 13.23 -9.47
N LYS A 50 14.28 13.42 -10.79
CA LYS A 50 15.58 13.38 -11.48
C LYS A 50 16.38 12.08 -11.19
N LEU A 51 15.67 10.98 -10.91
CA LEU A 51 16.26 9.69 -10.59
C LEU A 51 16.24 8.79 -11.84
N SER A 52 17.43 8.38 -12.30
CA SER A 52 17.57 7.34 -13.32
C SER A 52 17.72 5.99 -12.63
N VAL A 53 16.75 5.10 -12.82
CA VAL A 53 16.73 3.77 -12.20
C VAL A 53 16.42 2.68 -13.20
N ASN A 54 17.07 1.52 -13.03
CA ASN A 54 16.84 0.34 -13.85
C ASN A 54 15.56 -0.40 -13.42
N LYS A 55 14.95 -1.14 -14.35
CA LYS A 55 13.72 -1.91 -14.11
C LYS A 55 13.86 -2.88 -12.93
N SER A 56 14.99 -3.60 -12.86
CA SER A 56 15.29 -4.54 -11.76
C SER A 56 15.31 -3.87 -10.39
N TRP A 57 15.81 -2.63 -10.31
CA TRP A 57 15.81 -1.86 -9.07
C TRP A 57 14.40 -1.47 -8.65
N ILE A 58 13.53 -1.05 -9.59
CA ILE A 58 12.12 -0.75 -9.30
C ILE A 58 11.41 -1.99 -8.75
N TYR A 59 11.62 -3.17 -9.35
CA TYR A 59 11.03 -4.41 -8.84
C TYR A 59 11.50 -4.73 -7.42
N LYS A 60 12.80 -4.53 -7.14
CA LYS A 60 13.35 -4.70 -5.79
C LYS A 60 12.74 -3.70 -4.80
N CYS A 61 12.59 -2.43 -5.17
CA CYS A 61 11.93 -1.44 -4.33
C CYS A 61 10.45 -1.78 -4.06
N LEU A 62 9.73 -2.27 -5.08
CA LEU A 62 8.34 -2.70 -4.90
C LEU A 62 8.22 -3.94 -4.02
N ALA A 63 9.17 -4.87 -4.11
CA ALA A 63 9.22 -6.03 -3.23
C ALA A 63 9.48 -5.63 -1.78
N ASP A 64 10.48 -4.77 -1.56
CA ASP A 64 10.79 -4.25 -0.23
C ASP A 64 9.62 -3.44 0.35
N LEU A 65 8.95 -2.60 -0.44
CA LEU A 65 7.76 -1.85 0.02
C LEU A 65 6.58 -2.75 0.41
N ASP A 66 6.45 -3.91 -0.22
CA ASP A 66 5.43 -4.94 0.07
C ASP A 66 5.79 -5.72 1.35
N GLU A 67 7.04 -6.18 1.46
CA GLU A 67 7.58 -6.87 2.65
C GLU A 67 7.55 -5.99 3.90
N THR A 68 7.87 -4.71 3.74
CA THR A 68 7.79 -3.70 4.81
C THR A 68 6.34 -3.27 5.08
N GLY A 69 5.39 -3.67 4.23
CA GLY A 69 3.96 -3.43 4.41
C GLY A 69 3.55 -1.98 4.24
N PHE A 70 4.23 -1.18 3.40
CA PHE A 70 3.72 0.13 2.96
C PHE A 70 2.73 -0.02 1.80
N ILE A 71 2.92 -1.05 0.98
CA ILE A 71 1.99 -1.45 -0.09
C ILE A 71 1.65 -2.92 0.07
N THR A 72 0.64 -3.36 -0.66
CA THR A 72 0.28 -4.76 -0.85
C THR A 72 0.16 -5.06 -2.34
N ARG A 73 0.52 -6.28 -2.75
CA ARG A 73 0.47 -6.71 -4.15
C ARG A 73 -0.44 -7.91 -4.32
N GLN A 74 -1.28 -7.88 -5.35
CA GLN A 74 -2.09 -9.04 -5.67
C GLN A 74 -1.24 -10.10 -6.37
N LYS A 75 -1.36 -11.36 -5.93
CA LYS A 75 -0.75 -12.51 -6.60
C LYS A 75 -1.18 -12.57 -8.07
N ARG A 76 -0.18 -12.59 -8.97
CA ARG A 76 -0.38 -12.59 -10.43
C ARG A 76 -0.82 -13.94 -10.99
N TYR A 77 -0.65 -15.02 -10.25
CA TYR A 77 -0.96 -16.35 -10.74
C TYR A 77 -1.96 -17.02 -9.81
N VAL A 78 -3.00 -17.60 -10.40
CA VAL A 78 -3.95 -18.45 -9.69
C VAL A 78 -4.01 -19.78 -10.40
N ARG A 79 -3.89 -20.86 -9.63
CA ARG A 79 -4.08 -22.23 -10.11
C ARG A 79 -5.59 -22.50 -10.16
N LEU A 80 -6.08 -22.89 -11.33
CA LEU A 80 -7.46 -23.28 -11.53
C LEU A 80 -7.67 -24.75 -11.10
N PRO A 81 -8.92 -25.18 -10.83
CA PRO A 81 -9.21 -26.57 -10.43
C PRO A 81 -8.67 -27.63 -11.40
N GLY A 82 -8.58 -27.32 -12.69
CA GLY A 82 -8.00 -28.20 -13.72
C GLY A 82 -6.48 -28.10 -13.89
N GLY A 83 -5.74 -27.55 -12.92
CA GLY A 83 -4.28 -27.45 -12.96
C GLY A 83 -3.71 -26.34 -13.84
N GLN A 84 -4.52 -25.70 -14.68
CA GLN A 84 -4.11 -24.56 -15.51
C GLN A 84 -3.79 -23.32 -14.66
N PHE A 85 -2.79 -22.53 -15.08
CA PHE A 85 -2.45 -21.26 -14.45
C PHE A 85 -3.06 -20.09 -15.22
N LYS A 86 -3.81 -19.25 -14.52
CA LYS A 86 -4.30 -17.98 -15.08
C LYS A 86 -3.40 -16.84 -14.63
N SER A 87 -2.86 -16.09 -15.59
CA SER A 87 -2.12 -14.84 -15.35
C SER A 87 -3.10 -13.70 -15.08
N LYS A 88 -2.78 -12.89 -14.07
CA LYS A 88 -3.50 -11.69 -13.66
C LYS A 88 -2.59 -10.47 -13.79
N ILE A 89 -3.23 -9.33 -14.00
CA ILE A 89 -2.57 -8.02 -14.02
C ILE A 89 -1.95 -7.76 -12.64
N SER A 90 -0.76 -7.15 -12.62
CA SER A 90 -0.12 -6.70 -11.40
C SER A 90 -0.91 -5.55 -10.80
N MET A 91 -1.66 -5.84 -9.73
CA MET A 91 -2.37 -4.84 -8.94
C MET A 91 -1.61 -4.56 -7.65
N LEU A 92 -1.53 -3.28 -7.32
CA LEU A 92 -0.90 -2.75 -6.12
C LEU A 92 -1.94 -1.93 -5.35
N SER A 93 -1.83 -1.88 -4.03
CA SER A 93 -2.63 -1.01 -3.18
C SER A 93 -1.80 -0.54 -1.99
N PHE A 94 -2.21 0.56 -1.36
CA PHE A 94 -1.57 1.00 -0.13
C PHE A 94 -2.06 0.15 1.03
N THR A 95 -1.24 0.01 2.06
CA THR A 95 -1.70 -0.47 3.36
C THR A 95 -2.07 0.71 4.26
N TYR A 96 -2.72 0.43 5.38
CA TYR A 96 -2.96 1.44 6.41
C TYR A 96 -1.63 2.05 6.92
N LYS A 97 -0.61 1.20 7.14
CA LYS A 97 0.74 1.62 7.51
C LYS A 97 1.34 2.57 6.47
N GLY A 98 1.19 2.23 5.18
CA GLY A 98 1.59 3.03 4.03
C GLY A 98 1.09 4.46 4.10
N ILE A 99 -0.23 4.60 4.22
CA ILE A 99 -0.90 5.90 4.19
C ILE A 99 -0.57 6.70 5.44
N LYS A 100 -0.58 6.06 6.62
CA LYS A 100 -0.25 6.73 7.89
C LYS A 100 1.17 7.30 7.84
N TRP A 101 2.12 6.55 7.28
CA TRP A 101 3.49 7.02 7.12
C TRP A 101 3.59 8.19 6.13
N LEU A 102 2.94 8.11 4.97
CA LEU A 102 2.94 9.21 3.99
C LEU A 102 2.26 10.48 4.57
N HIS A 103 1.22 10.32 5.40
CA HIS A 103 0.56 11.42 6.07
C HIS A 103 1.48 12.10 7.10
N ALA A 104 2.26 11.31 7.84
CA ALA A 104 3.26 11.85 8.76
C ALA A 104 4.38 12.64 8.06
N LEU A 105 4.61 12.40 6.76
CA LEU A 105 5.54 13.18 5.93
C LEU A 105 4.93 14.46 5.34
N GLY A 106 3.66 14.76 5.67
CA GLY A 106 2.97 15.95 5.15
C GLY A 106 2.58 15.86 3.68
N ILE A 107 2.51 14.66 3.08
CA ILE A 107 2.01 14.51 1.72
C ILE A 107 0.49 14.82 1.72
N PRO A 108 0.04 15.82 0.93
CA PRO A 108 -1.35 16.26 0.96
C PRO A 108 -2.32 15.23 0.37
N ASP A 109 -3.62 15.45 0.59
CA ASP A 109 -4.73 14.66 0.02
C ASP A 109 -4.82 13.18 0.44
N LEU A 110 -4.09 12.75 1.47
CA LEU A 110 -4.13 11.36 1.95
C LEU A 110 -5.37 11.03 2.79
N ASN A 111 -6.06 12.04 3.34
CA ASN A 111 -7.29 11.84 4.10
C ASN A 111 -8.41 11.24 3.24
N GLY A 112 -8.52 11.67 1.97
CA GLY A 112 -9.45 11.06 1.01
C GLY A 112 -9.05 9.64 0.59
N LEU A 113 -7.75 9.32 0.64
CA LEU A 113 -7.26 7.95 0.44
C LEU A 113 -7.66 7.05 1.59
N MET A 114 -7.39 7.49 2.82
CA MET A 114 -7.74 6.73 4.01
C MET A 114 -9.25 6.48 4.11
N LYS A 115 -10.08 7.51 3.92
CA LYS A 115 -11.55 7.39 3.97
C LYS A 115 -12.09 6.40 2.94
N SER A 116 -11.64 6.48 1.68
CA SER A 116 -12.04 5.56 0.60
C SER A 116 -11.66 4.11 0.90
N MET A 117 -10.46 3.89 1.45
CA MET A 117 -9.99 2.56 1.78
C MET A 117 -10.71 1.95 2.98
N LEU A 118 -10.98 2.76 4.01
CA LEU A 118 -11.81 2.33 5.15
C LEU A 118 -13.25 2.05 4.72
N SER A 119 -13.82 2.88 3.85
CA SER A 119 -15.15 2.65 3.29
C SER A 119 -15.19 1.32 2.51
N PHE A 120 -14.21 1.09 1.64
CA PHE A 120 -14.09 -0.13 0.86
C PHE A 120 -13.92 -1.39 1.72
N ALA A 121 -13.10 -1.31 2.77
CA ALA A 121 -12.90 -2.42 3.70
C ALA A 121 -14.20 -2.79 4.44
N LYS A 122 -15.02 -1.78 4.77
CA LYS A 122 -16.28 -1.95 5.51
C LYS A 122 -17.48 -2.32 4.62
N SER A 123 -17.45 -1.97 3.33
CA SER A 123 -18.61 -2.09 2.43
C SER A 123 -18.92 -3.52 1.97
N GLY A 124 -18.24 -4.54 2.52
CA GLY A 124 -18.47 -5.95 2.15
C GLY A 124 -18.12 -6.29 0.69
N ASP A 125 -17.38 -5.41 0.00
CA ASP A 125 -16.98 -5.64 -1.39
C ASP A 125 -16.03 -6.84 -1.46
N LYS A 126 -16.31 -7.77 -2.39
CA LYS A 126 -15.51 -8.98 -2.59
C LYS A 126 -14.27 -8.73 -3.47
N ARG A 127 -14.15 -7.54 -4.08
CA ARG A 127 -13.02 -7.14 -4.92
C ARG A 127 -11.75 -6.91 -4.09
N TRP A 128 -10.60 -6.98 -4.75
CA TRP A 128 -9.31 -6.67 -4.14
C TRP A 128 -9.08 -5.14 -4.12
N PRO A 129 -8.41 -4.56 -3.11
CA PRO A 129 -7.77 -5.18 -1.93
C PRO A 129 -8.73 -5.42 -0.75
N LYS A 130 -8.65 -6.58 -0.09
CA LYS A 130 -9.49 -6.87 1.08
C LYS A 130 -8.91 -6.22 2.34
N GLU A 131 -9.70 -6.16 3.42
CA GLU A 131 -9.25 -5.62 4.71
C GLU A 131 -7.93 -6.25 5.19
N LYS A 132 -7.81 -7.58 5.08
CA LYS A 132 -6.58 -8.31 5.43
C LYS A 132 -5.36 -7.92 4.58
N ASP A 133 -5.58 -7.47 3.35
CA ASP A 133 -4.50 -7.06 2.45
C ASP A 133 -4.03 -5.64 2.78
N ILE A 134 -4.93 -4.79 3.30
CA ILE A 134 -4.67 -3.40 3.68
C ILE A 134 -4.09 -3.31 5.10
N ASN A 135 -4.48 -4.22 5.99
CA ASN A 135 -3.98 -4.32 7.37
C ASN A 135 -3.39 -5.72 7.63
N PRO A 136 -2.15 -6.00 7.16
CA PRO A 136 -1.56 -7.32 7.33
C PRO A 136 -1.29 -7.73 8.79
N ARG A 137 -1.35 -6.79 9.76
CA ARG A 137 -1.20 -7.10 11.19
C ARG A 137 -2.37 -7.88 11.80
N THR A 138 -3.55 -7.90 11.16
CA THR A 138 -4.69 -8.71 11.61
C THR A 138 -4.72 -10.11 10.98
N ALA A 139 -3.81 -10.43 10.05
CA ALA A 139 -3.77 -11.74 9.40
C ALA A 139 -3.11 -12.84 10.26
N ASP A 140 -2.32 -12.47 11.27
CA ASP A 140 -1.59 -13.39 12.17
C ASP A 140 -2.26 -13.58 13.55
N THR A 141 -3.58 -13.37 13.66
CA THR A 141 -4.33 -13.68 14.90
C THR A 141 -5.36 -14.77 14.65
N SER A 142 -4.88 -16.01 14.52
CA SER A 142 -5.47 -17.11 15.25
C SER A 142 -5.50 -16.76 16.74
N GLY A 143 -6.53 -16.04 17.20
CA GLY A 143 -6.67 -15.66 18.60
C GLY A 143 -7.18 -14.25 18.80
N LYS A 144 -8.50 -14.12 18.91
CA LYS A 144 -9.26 -13.12 19.67
C LYS A 144 -8.55 -11.77 19.96
N THR A 145 -8.88 -10.75 19.17
CA THR A 145 -9.35 -9.45 19.71
C THR A 145 -10.16 -8.75 18.65
N LYS A 146 -11.46 -8.58 18.91
CA LYS A 146 -12.36 -7.78 18.08
C LYS A 146 -11.89 -6.32 18.18
N LEU A 147 -11.39 -5.77 17.08
CA LEU A 147 -11.19 -4.32 16.92
C LEU A 147 -12.57 -3.67 16.78
N THR A 148 -13.23 -3.37 17.90
CA THR A 148 -14.59 -2.83 17.93
C THR A 148 -14.70 -1.35 18.28
N ALA A 149 -13.61 -0.62 18.52
CA ALA A 149 -13.70 0.80 18.84
C ALA A 149 -12.68 1.69 18.10
N LEU A 150 -13.19 2.81 17.58
CA LEU A 150 -12.40 3.93 17.04
C LEU A 150 -11.36 4.48 18.04
N GLY A 151 -11.57 4.26 19.34
CA GLY A 151 -10.69 4.70 20.43
C GLY A 151 -9.34 3.97 20.49
N ASP A 152 -9.26 2.72 20.03
CA ASP A 152 -8.01 1.93 20.06
C ASP A 152 -7.00 2.40 18.98
N ILE A 153 -7.47 3.17 18.01
CA ILE A 153 -6.68 3.63 16.86
C ILE A 153 -6.03 5.01 17.14
N LEU A 154 -6.53 5.76 18.14
CA LEU A 154 -6.10 7.12 18.45
C LEU A 154 -6.01 7.36 19.98
N PRO A 155 -4.93 6.95 20.67
CA PRO A 155 -4.67 7.47 22.01
C PRO A 155 -4.19 8.92 21.88
N GLY A 156 -5.06 9.89 22.16
CA GLY A 156 -4.67 11.31 22.29
C GLY A 156 -5.53 12.35 21.55
N ILE A 157 -6.79 12.05 21.20
CA ILE A 157 -7.76 13.10 20.87
C ILE A 157 -8.90 13.02 21.91
N VAL A 158 -8.65 13.63 23.07
CA VAL A 158 -9.64 14.29 23.93
C VAL A 158 -8.98 15.58 24.40
#